data_AF-A0A6G5RNJ7-F1
#
_entry.id   AF-A0A6G5RNJ7-F1
#
_cell.length_a   1.000
_cell.length_b   1.000
_cell.length_c   1.000
_cell.angle_alpha   90.00
_cell.angle_beta   90.00
_cell.angle_gamma   90.00
#
_symmetry.space_group_name_H-M   'P 1'
#
loop_
_entity.id
_entity.type
_entity.pdbx_description
1 polymer ?
#
loop_
_entity_poly.entity_id
_entity_poly.type
_entity_poly.pdbx_seq_one_letter_code
_entity_poly.pdbx_strand_id
1 'polypeptide(L)'
;MRLAAADREDAFTGFGLPGAPGTGEFWAGVGAPAAVPDGDGGWITLFLWRGSSPARIEFESWSEAVPLRRWADSDCWYAEVRMPARLRVTYQFVTGDASQSDPFNPAGAGGDRSIAATPDAPEQPHWPLVGADAVLPVPRARIRWASERLGGRRTVRVHPAGGGGPVVLLLDGDDWLYLHPAITAFDSAVAAGELPPVTLVFLPAKDRAAEFTCRPELWEAVRDELLPLVAESGVNADPERLVVAGQSLGGLSAVYAALEFPELVSRVACQSGSFWWTPDAMRLADPLGGPLGGVIAERLLESVDLSGLRVAFDVGEHEDRMLPHCEVTEGLVRRAGATVRVSRSASGHDRAGWRHALLRDVGWALGE
;
A
#
# COMPACT_ATOMS: atom_id res chain seq x y z
N MET A 1 14.08 -16.20 41.36
CA MET A 1 15.46 -16.22 40.82
C MET A 1 15.43 -16.96 39.49
N ARG A 2 15.24 -16.24 38.38
CA ARG A 2 15.28 -16.82 37.02
C ARG A 2 16.73 -16.75 36.55
N LEU A 3 17.24 -17.88 36.07
CA LEU A 3 18.60 -18.03 35.55
C LEU A 3 18.90 -16.93 34.52
N ALA A 4 20.05 -16.26 34.70
CA ALA A 4 20.65 -15.39 33.71
C ALA A 4 20.74 -16.16 32.38
N ALA A 5 20.23 -15.58 31.30
CA ALA A 5 20.40 -16.12 29.96
C ALA A 5 21.90 -16.14 29.68
N ALA A 6 22.50 -17.32 29.70
CA ALA A 6 23.91 -17.51 29.45
C ALA A 6 24.24 -17.07 28.02
N ASP A 7 25.31 -16.28 27.89
CA ASP A 7 26.06 -16.03 26.67
C ASP A 7 26.29 -17.36 25.93
N ARG A 8 25.49 -17.64 24.91
CA ARG A 8 25.72 -18.76 24.00
C ARG A 8 26.19 -18.20 22.68
N GLU A 9 27.33 -18.69 22.21
CA GLU A 9 27.87 -18.41 20.87
C GLU A 9 26.85 -18.72 19.75
N ASP A 10 25.84 -19.55 20.03
CA ASP A 10 24.84 -20.06 19.07
C ASP A 10 23.43 -19.44 19.23
N ALA A 11 23.30 -18.26 19.85
CA ALA A 11 22.02 -17.68 20.24
C ALA A 11 20.99 -17.57 19.10
N PHE A 12 21.46 -17.29 17.88
CA PHE A 12 20.61 -17.10 16.69
C PHE A 12 20.84 -18.17 15.60
N THR A 13 21.49 -19.28 15.93
CA THR A 13 21.72 -20.39 14.97
C THR A 13 20.41 -21.00 14.47
N GLY A 14 19.35 -20.98 15.28
CA GLY A 14 18.00 -21.39 14.86
C GLY A 14 17.45 -20.55 13.70
N PHE A 15 17.87 -19.29 13.57
CA PHE A 15 17.54 -18.39 12.46
C PHE A 15 18.55 -18.46 11.31
N GLY A 16 19.49 -19.41 11.34
CA GLY A 16 20.53 -19.57 10.33
C GLY A 16 21.71 -18.60 10.45
N LEU A 17 21.83 -17.86 11.57
CA LEU A 17 22.93 -16.92 11.79
C LEU A 17 24.04 -17.57 12.63
N PRO A 18 25.25 -17.76 12.08
CA PRO A 18 26.38 -18.32 12.80
C PRO A 18 27.13 -17.27 13.64
N GLY A 19 27.87 -17.75 14.63
CA GLY A 19 28.79 -16.93 15.42
C GLY A 19 28.12 -16.10 16.53
N ALA A 20 28.96 -15.60 17.44
CA ALA A 20 28.51 -14.85 18.59
C ALA A 20 27.91 -13.48 18.18
N PRO A 21 26.71 -13.10 18.69
CA PRO A 21 26.09 -11.82 18.35
C PRO A 21 26.99 -10.62 18.66
N GLY A 22 27.05 -9.66 17.74
CA GLY A 22 27.91 -8.47 17.83
C GLY A 22 29.32 -8.64 17.28
N THR A 23 29.72 -9.85 16.88
CA THR A 23 31.00 -10.07 16.20
C THR A 23 30.94 -9.72 14.72
N GLY A 24 32.10 -9.50 14.10
CA GLY A 24 32.18 -9.25 12.65
C GLY A 24 31.69 -10.42 11.80
N GLU A 25 31.95 -11.66 12.24
CA GLU A 25 31.45 -12.88 11.59
C GLU A 25 29.92 -12.93 11.62
N PHE A 26 29.32 -12.66 12.78
CA PHE A 26 27.87 -12.59 12.93
C PHE A 26 27.25 -11.56 11.97
N TRP A 27 27.76 -10.32 12.00
CA TRP A 27 27.22 -9.24 11.16
C TRP A 27 27.41 -9.47 9.66
N ALA A 28 28.45 -10.22 9.24
CA ALA A 28 28.66 -10.56 7.84
C ALA A 28 27.61 -11.57 7.31
N GLY A 29 26.96 -12.34 8.19
CA GLY A 29 25.91 -13.29 7.84
C GLY A 29 24.49 -12.73 7.84
N VAL A 30 24.28 -11.48 8.27
CA VAL A 30 22.93 -10.90 8.44
C VAL A 30 22.36 -10.41 7.10
N GLY A 31 21.17 -10.89 6.75
CA GLY A 31 20.34 -10.40 5.65
C GLY A 31 18.88 -10.17 6.07
N ALA A 32 18.69 -9.69 7.30
CA ALA A 32 17.43 -9.60 8.06
C ALA A 32 16.21 -9.04 7.29
N PRO A 33 14.98 -9.34 7.75
CA PRO A 33 14.64 -10.20 8.90
C PRO A 33 14.59 -11.69 8.56
N ALA A 34 14.96 -12.55 9.52
CA ALA A 34 14.96 -14.02 9.36
C ALA A 34 13.80 -14.64 10.16
N ALA A 35 13.07 -15.60 9.57
CA ALA A 35 11.88 -16.18 10.18
C ALA A 35 11.98 -17.71 10.34
N VAL A 36 11.44 -18.22 11.44
CA VAL A 36 11.25 -19.66 11.71
C VAL A 36 9.80 -19.94 12.10
N PRO A 37 9.27 -21.14 11.83
CA PRO A 37 7.91 -21.49 12.25
C PRO A 37 7.73 -21.37 13.77
N ASP A 38 6.60 -20.83 14.22
CA ASP A 38 6.30 -20.68 15.66
C ASP A 38 5.66 -21.93 16.30
N GLY A 39 5.22 -22.89 15.48
CA GLY A 39 4.54 -24.13 15.90
C GLY A 39 3.01 -24.07 15.86
N ASP A 40 2.42 -22.89 15.73
CA ASP A 40 0.97 -22.62 15.75
C ASP A 40 0.46 -22.02 14.43
N GLY A 41 1.23 -22.20 13.34
CA GLY A 41 0.90 -21.76 11.99
C GLY A 41 1.39 -20.35 11.65
N GLY A 42 2.02 -19.64 12.58
CA GLY A 42 2.69 -18.36 12.36
C GLY A 42 4.21 -18.49 12.30
N TRP A 43 4.88 -17.36 12.53
CA TRP A 43 6.32 -17.23 12.41
C TRP A 43 6.90 -16.47 13.59
N ILE A 44 8.04 -16.91 14.11
CA ILE A 44 8.91 -16.09 14.94
C ILE A 44 9.93 -15.46 13.99
N THR A 45 9.95 -14.13 13.92
CA THR A 45 10.82 -13.36 13.03
C THR A 45 11.83 -12.58 13.85
N LEU A 46 13.11 -12.81 13.59
CA LEU A 46 14.24 -12.12 14.20
C LEU A 46 14.55 -10.83 13.43
N PHE A 47 14.42 -9.70 14.12
CA PHE A 47 14.86 -8.39 13.69
C PHE A 47 16.14 -8.01 14.42
N LEU A 48 17.10 -7.45 13.69
CA LEU A 48 18.42 -7.10 14.19
C LEU A 48 18.75 -5.64 13.88
N TRP A 49 19.33 -4.97 14.86
CA TRP A 49 19.83 -3.61 14.72
C TRP A 49 21.25 -3.52 15.27
N ARG A 50 22.14 -2.87 14.51
CA ARG A 50 23.53 -2.63 14.91
C ARG A 50 23.70 -1.20 15.37
N GLY A 51 23.98 -0.98 16.66
CA GLY A 51 24.15 0.36 17.18
C GLY A 51 24.47 0.47 18.67
N SER A 52 24.77 1.68 19.11
CA SER A 52 25.12 2.00 20.50
C SER A 52 23.93 2.43 21.38
N SER A 53 22.78 2.71 20.77
CA SER A 53 21.60 3.27 21.44
C SER A 53 20.41 2.31 21.35
N PRO A 54 19.49 2.34 22.33
CA PRO A 54 18.26 1.58 22.26
C PRO A 54 17.47 1.87 20.98
N ALA A 55 16.87 0.83 20.43
CA ALA A 55 16.02 0.89 19.26
C ALA A 55 14.67 0.22 19.54
N ARG A 56 13.64 0.60 18.80
CA ARG A 56 12.37 -0.13 18.70
C ARG A 56 12.00 -0.32 17.24
N ILE A 57 11.22 -1.34 16.93
CA ILE A 57 10.57 -1.51 15.63
C ILE A 57 9.21 -0.83 15.69
N GLU A 58 8.89 -0.05 14.68
CA GLU A 58 7.54 0.44 14.42
C GLU A 58 7.04 -0.16 13.12
N PHE A 59 5.86 -0.77 13.15
CA PHE A 59 5.17 -1.32 11.99
C PHE A 59 4.11 -0.33 11.51
N GLU A 60 3.88 -0.25 10.20
CA GLU A 60 2.91 0.69 9.63
C GLU A 60 1.47 0.39 10.08
N SER A 61 1.07 -0.90 10.15
CA SER A 61 -0.37 -1.22 10.18
C SER A 61 -0.82 -2.44 10.98
N TRP A 62 0.06 -3.14 11.71
CA TRP A 62 -0.26 -4.46 12.28
C TRP A 62 -0.04 -4.57 13.80
N SER A 63 1.01 -3.97 14.36
CA SER A 63 1.38 -4.18 15.76
C SER A 63 1.84 -2.88 16.43
N GLU A 64 1.77 -2.86 17.76
CA GLU A 64 2.41 -1.83 18.57
C GLU A 64 3.93 -1.85 18.39
N ALA A 65 4.58 -0.77 18.80
CA ALA A 65 6.03 -0.68 18.72
C ALA A 65 6.72 -1.73 19.60
N VAL A 66 7.69 -2.44 19.03
CA VAL A 66 8.41 -3.53 19.70
C VAL A 66 9.80 -3.06 20.12
N PRO A 67 10.11 -2.96 21.44
CA PRO A 67 11.44 -2.57 21.89
C PRO A 67 12.47 -3.67 21.60
N LEU A 68 13.66 -3.29 21.13
CA LEU A 68 14.78 -4.21 20.99
C LEU A 68 15.53 -4.36 22.30
N ARG A 69 16.06 -5.56 22.53
CA ARG A 69 16.93 -5.88 23.65
C ARG A 69 18.38 -5.88 23.20
N ARG A 70 19.27 -5.30 24.00
CA ARG A 70 20.70 -5.36 23.76
C ARG A 70 21.22 -6.76 24.11
N TRP A 71 22.05 -7.32 23.24
CA TRP A 71 22.77 -8.55 23.52
C TRP A 71 24.04 -8.24 24.30
N ALA A 72 24.06 -8.61 25.58
CA ALA A 72 25.18 -8.34 26.50
C ALA A 72 25.69 -6.88 26.37
N ASP A 73 27.00 -6.68 26.39
CA ASP A 73 27.66 -5.38 26.18
C ASP A 73 28.09 -5.16 24.71
N SER A 74 27.38 -5.76 23.74
CA SER A 74 27.72 -5.66 22.32
C SER A 74 27.02 -4.50 21.59
N ASP A 75 27.25 -4.36 20.28
CA ASP A 75 26.51 -3.45 19.39
C ASP A 75 25.24 -4.10 18.80
N CYS A 76 24.90 -5.33 19.21
CA CYS A 76 23.76 -6.08 18.71
C CYS A 76 22.50 -5.84 19.54
N TRP A 77 21.47 -5.32 18.88
CA TRP A 77 20.13 -5.19 19.40
C TRP A 77 19.19 -6.11 18.62
N TYR A 78 18.25 -6.76 19.30
CA TYR A 78 17.38 -7.74 18.65
C TYR A 78 15.97 -7.78 19.23
N ALA A 79 15.03 -8.22 18.41
CA ALA A 79 13.69 -8.62 18.81
C ALA A 79 13.27 -9.90 18.06
N GLU A 80 12.69 -10.85 18.77
CA GLU A 80 11.99 -12.00 18.19
C GLU A 80 10.50 -11.69 18.23
N VAL A 81 9.91 -11.44 17.06
CA VAL A 81 8.54 -10.98 16.91
C VAL A 81 7.69 -12.12 16.37
N ARG A 82 6.60 -12.47 17.08
CA ARG A 82 5.61 -13.43 16.58
C ARG A 82 4.72 -12.77 15.54
N MET A 83 4.86 -13.13 14.28
CA MET A 83 4.08 -12.65 13.15
C MET A 83 3.06 -13.71 12.71
N PRO A 84 1.80 -13.33 12.42
CA PRO A 84 0.81 -14.27 11.89
C PRO A 84 1.22 -14.77 10.50
N ALA A 85 0.62 -15.90 10.09
CA ALA A 85 0.71 -16.40 8.73
C ALA A 85 0.38 -15.32 7.70
N ARG A 86 1.01 -15.39 6.52
CA ARG A 86 0.70 -14.55 5.37
C ARG A 86 0.63 -13.06 5.73
N LEU A 87 1.70 -12.53 6.29
CA LEU A 87 1.82 -11.10 6.60
C LEU A 87 2.97 -10.47 5.83
N ARG A 88 2.65 -9.42 5.06
CA ARG A 88 3.61 -8.46 4.51
C ARG A 88 3.36 -7.10 5.13
N VAL A 89 4.41 -6.49 5.67
CA VAL A 89 4.33 -5.25 6.45
C VAL A 89 5.58 -4.39 6.27
N THR A 90 5.38 -3.09 6.21
CA THR A 90 6.41 -2.05 6.23
C THR A 90 6.77 -1.73 7.68
N TYR A 91 8.07 -1.61 7.96
CA TYR A 91 8.59 -1.29 9.27
C TYR A 91 9.78 -0.34 9.21
N GLN A 92 10.10 0.25 10.35
CA GLN A 92 11.28 1.09 10.55
C GLN A 92 11.88 0.83 11.94
N PHE A 93 13.18 1.07 12.09
CA PHE A 93 13.80 1.19 13.39
C PHE A 93 13.75 2.63 13.87
N VAL A 94 13.41 2.83 15.13
CA VAL A 94 13.44 4.14 15.78
C VAL A 94 14.48 4.16 16.88
N THR A 95 15.48 5.03 16.74
CA THR A 95 16.54 5.28 17.72
C THR A 95 16.45 6.72 18.21
N GLY A 96 16.05 6.93 19.47
CA GLY A 96 15.68 8.26 19.95
C GLY A 96 14.48 8.80 19.15
N ASP A 97 14.68 9.91 18.44
CA ASP A 97 13.66 10.55 17.59
C ASP A 97 13.88 10.30 16.08
N ALA A 98 14.90 9.52 15.71
CA ALA A 98 15.23 9.24 14.31
C ALA A 98 14.64 7.90 13.85
N SER A 99 13.94 7.93 12.71
CA SER A 99 13.45 6.73 12.00
C SER A 99 14.46 6.32 10.92
N GLN A 100 14.71 5.03 10.78
CA GLN A 100 15.68 4.48 9.84
C GLN A 100 15.17 3.15 9.27
N SER A 101 15.46 2.93 7.98
CA SER A 101 15.26 1.62 7.35
C SER A 101 16.17 0.60 8.00
N ASP A 102 15.82 -0.69 7.86
CA ASP A 102 16.73 -1.78 8.23
C ASP A 102 17.92 -1.82 7.26
N PRO A 103 19.16 -1.54 7.72
CA PRO A 103 20.34 -1.50 6.85
C PRO A 103 20.71 -2.85 6.25
N PHE A 104 20.18 -3.94 6.81
CA PHE A 104 20.46 -5.31 6.36
C PHE A 104 19.34 -5.89 5.49
N ASN A 105 18.22 -5.20 5.37
CA ASN A 105 17.10 -5.63 4.55
C ASN A 105 17.16 -5.00 3.15
N PRO A 106 17.35 -5.78 2.07
CA PRO A 106 17.39 -5.25 0.70
C PRO A 106 16.01 -4.77 0.20
N ALA A 107 14.92 -5.12 0.88
CA ALA A 107 13.56 -4.70 0.56
C ALA A 107 13.23 -3.39 1.30
N GLY A 108 13.67 -2.26 0.76
CA GLY A 108 13.31 -0.92 1.22
C GLY A 108 11.93 -0.44 0.73
N ALA A 109 11.46 0.63 1.36
CA ALA A 109 10.28 1.40 0.97
C ALA A 109 10.53 2.89 1.26
N GLY A 110 11.12 3.61 0.29
CA GLY A 110 11.66 4.95 0.55
C GLY A 110 12.96 4.92 1.35
N GLY A 111 13.36 6.07 1.91
CA GLY A 111 14.68 6.24 2.54
C GLY A 111 14.76 5.81 4.01
N ASP A 112 13.64 5.56 4.67
CA ASP A 112 13.57 5.36 6.12
C ASP A 112 12.79 4.10 6.54
N ARG A 113 12.37 3.26 5.59
CA ARG A 113 11.56 2.07 5.86
C ARG A 113 12.03 0.85 5.07
N SER A 114 11.69 -0.31 5.60
CA SER A 114 11.92 -1.62 5.00
C SER A 114 10.64 -2.45 5.02
N ILE A 115 10.59 -3.52 4.22
CA ILE A 115 9.45 -4.42 4.11
C ILE A 115 9.86 -5.79 4.62
N ALA A 116 9.10 -6.28 5.58
CA ALA A 116 9.15 -7.67 6.04
C ALA A 116 7.98 -8.44 5.44
N ALA A 117 8.23 -9.71 5.10
CA ALA A 117 7.18 -10.63 4.71
C ALA A 117 7.43 -11.97 5.39
N THR A 118 6.38 -12.59 5.90
CA THR A 118 6.48 -13.97 6.37
C THR A 118 6.74 -14.90 5.17
N PRO A 119 7.48 -16.01 5.34
CA PRO A 119 7.86 -16.88 4.22
C PRO A 119 6.70 -17.47 3.41
N ASP A 120 5.49 -17.51 3.97
CA ASP A 120 4.26 -17.98 3.33
C ASP A 120 3.43 -16.86 2.67
N ALA A 121 3.86 -15.59 2.77
CA ALA A 121 3.21 -14.48 2.09
C ALA A 121 3.43 -14.61 0.56
N PRO A 122 2.39 -14.39 -0.27
CA PRO A 122 2.53 -14.42 -1.72
C PRO A 122 3.64 -13.51 -2.24
N GLU A 123 4.35 -14.00 -3.26
CA GLU A 123 5.37 -13.24 -3.96
C GLU A 123 4.78 -12.05 -4.74
N GLN A 124 5.62 -11.04 -4.97
CA GLN A 124 5.27 -9.85 -5.74
C GLN A 124 6.25 -9.70 -6.92
N PRO A 125 6.19 -10.59 -7.94
CA PRO A 125 7.28 -10.77 -8.91
C PRO A 125 7.58 -9.53 -9.77
N HIS A 126 6.59 -8.67 -10.00
CA HIS A 126 6.77 -7.43 -10.76
C HIS A 126 7.34 -6.27 -9.93
N TRP A 127 7.37 -6.40 -8.61
CA TRP A 127 7.82 -5.34 -7.71
C TRP A 127 9.28 -5.61 -7.32
N PRO A 128 10.26 -4.91 -7.92
CA PRO A 128 11.67 -5.16 -7.64
C PRO A 128 12.02 -4.81 -6.20
N LEU A 129 13.10 -5.42 -5.70
CA LEU A 129 13.75 -4.97 -4.48
C LEU A 129 14.36 -3.57 -4.72
N VAL A 130 14.05 -2.66 -3.81
CA VAL A 130 14.51 -1.26 -3.84
C VAL A 130 15.25 -1.03 -2.54
N GLY A 131 16.58 -0.85 -2.59
CA GLY A 131 17.33 -0.50 -1.37
C GLY A 131 16.92 0.89 -0.85
N ALA A 132 17.15 1.18 0.42
CA ALA A 132 16.76 2.46 1.03
C ALA A 132 17.39 3.69 0.34
N ASP A 133 18.62 3.56 -0.16
CA ASP A 133 19.31 4.64 -0.90
C ASP A 133 19.00 4.67 -2.40
N ALA A 134 18.10 3.81 -2.89
CA ALA A 134 17.82 3.70 -4.32
C ALA A 134 17.01 4.90 -4.83
N VAL A 135 17.47 5.48 -5.94
CA VAL A 135 16.73 6.53 -6.66
C VAL A 135 15.82 5.87 -7.68
N LEU A 136 14.50 5.96 -7.47
CA LEU A 136 13.52 5.38 -8.37
C LEU A 136 13.42 6.17 -9.69
N PRO A 137 13.28 5.49 -10.84
CA PRO A 137 12.97 6.17 -12.08
C PRO A 137 11.58 6.81 -11.99
N VAL A 138 11.44 8.03 -12.51
CA VAL A 138 10.16 8.74 -12.60
C VAL A 138 9.79 8.98 -14.07
N PRO A 139 8.49 9.12 -14.41
CA PRO A 139 8.08 9.28 -15.79
C PRO A 139 8.60 10.60 -16.36
N ARG A 140 9.05 10.56 -17.61
CA ARG A 140 9.54 11.74 -18.32
C ARG A 140 8.42 12.75 -18.57
N ALA A 141 7.24 12.26 -18.96
CA ALA A 141 6.08 13.12 -19.18
C ALA A 141 5.58 13.66 -17.84
N ARG A 142 5.38 14.98 -17.82
CA ARG A 142 4.86 15.71 -16.66
C ARG A 142 3.86 16.75 -17.13
N ILE A 143 2.74 16.82 -16.44
CA ILE A 143 1.70 17.81 -16.63
C ILE A 143 1.78 18.80 -15.47
N ARG A 144 1.85 20.09 -15.79
CA ARG A 144 1.74 21.17 -14.80
C ARG A 144 0.28 21.55 -14.71
N TRP A 145 -0.40 21.04 -13.70
CA TRP A 145 -1.82 21.30 -13.49
C TRP A 145 -1.99 22.43 -12.47
N ALA A 146 -2.39 23.61 -12.95
CA ALA A 146 -2.83 24.70 -12.10
C ALA A 146 -4.35 24.59 -11.96
N SER A 147 -4.82 24.00 -10.86
CA SER A 147 -6.25 23.73 -10.70
C SER A 147 -6.96 24.96 -10.17
N GLU A 148 -8.02 25.36 -10.86
CA GLU A 148 -8.90 26.44 -10.39
C GLU A 148 -9.82 25.90 -9.30
N ARG A 149 -10.40 24.72 -9.50
CA ARG A 149 -11.31 24.07 -8.53
C ARG A 149 -10.63 23.67 -7.23
N LEU A 150 -9.47 23.02 -7.30
CA LEU A 150 -8.74 22.54 -6.12
C LEU A 150 -7.73 23.55 -5.57
N GLY A 151 -7.51 24.65 -6.28
CA GLY A 151 -6.50 25.64 -5.95
C GLY A 151 -5.06 25.14 -6.12
N GLY A 152 -4.19 26.09 -6.47
CA GLY A 152 -2.76 25.89 -6.53
C GLY A 152 -2.27 24.97 -7.65
N ARG A 153 -0.96 24.70 -7.65
CA ARG A 153 -0.28 23.96 -8.72
C ARG A 153 0.14 22.56 -8.28
N ARG A 154 -0.08 21.58 -9.13
CA ARG A 154 0.30 20.17 -8.97
C ARG A 154 1.18 19.75 -10.15
N THR A 155 2.09 18.80 -9.92
CA THR A 155 2.85 18.15 -10.99
C THR A 155 2.37 16.72 -11.11
N VAL A 156 1.60 16.43 -12.15
CA VAL A 156 1.11 15.08 -12.43
C VAL A 156 2.12 14.40 -13.34
N ARG A 157 2.49 13.15 -13.02
CA ARG A 157 3.37 12.34 -13.88
C ARG A 157 2.52 11.38 -14.70
N VAL A 158 2.94 11.13 -15.93
CA VAL A 158 2.23 10.25 -16.87
C VAL A 158 3.20 9.24 -17.47
N HIS A 159 2.82 7.97 -17.50
CA HIS A 159 3.64 6.87 -18.03
C HIS A 159 2.85 5.93 -18.94
N PRO A 160 3.20 5.80 -20.24
CA PRO A 160 2.54 4.87 -21.16
C PRO A 160 3.13 3.46 -21.06
N ALA A 161 2.70 2.68 -20.06
CA ALA A 161 3.15 1.30 -19.88
C ALA A 161 2.75 0.45 -21.10
N GLY A 162 3.73 -0.24 -21.69
CA GLY A 162 3.54 -1.04 -22.91
C GLY A 162 3.05 -0.27 -24.14
N GLY A 163 3.25 1.06 -24.19
CA GLY A 163 2.86 1.90 -25.33
C GLY A 163 1.61 2.76 -25.10
N GLY A 164 0.97 2.65 -23.93
CA GLY A 164 -0.17 3.48 -23.55
C GLY A 164 -1.52 2.95 -24.06
N GLY A 165 -2.60 3.45 -23.47
CA GLY A 165 -3.95 2.95 -23.68
C GLY A 165 -4.94 3.53 -22.67
N PRO A 166 -5.91 2.73 -22.16
CA PRO A 166 -6.81 3.15 -21.09
C PRO A 166 -6.07 3.85 -19.95
N VAL A 167 -6.64 4.95 -19.46
CA VAL A 167 -6.03 5.70 -18.35
C VAL A 167 -6.26 4.93 -17.04
N VAL A 168 -5.19 4.69 -16.30
CA VAL A 168 -5.23 4.24 -14.91
C VAL A 168 -4.81 5.41 -14.03
N LEU A 169 -5.80 6.06 -13.40
CA LEU A 169 -5.57 7.14 -12.45
C LEU A 169 -5.22 6.52 -11.10
N LEU A 170 -3.96 6.64 -10.72
CA LEU A 170 -3.43 6.20 -9.44
C LEU A 170 -3.58 7.33 -8.43
N LEU A 171 -4.51 7.17 -7.49
CA LEU A 171 -4.59 8.01 -6.29
C LEU A 171 -3.38 7.73 -5.39
N ASP A 172 -3.01 8.69 -4.54
CA ASP A 172 -1.75 8.66 -3.79
C ASP A 172 -0.53 8.48 -4.72
N GLY A 173 -0.56 9.15 -5.88
CA GLY A 173 0.40 8.93 -6.96
C GLY A 173 1.85 9.20 -6.57
N ASP A 174 2.11 10.09 -5.62
CA ASP A 174 3.46 10.34 -5.11
C ASP A 174 4.05 9.12 -4.38
N ASP A 175 3.24 8.38 -3.61
CA ASP A 175 3.70 7.17 -2.92
C ASP A 175 4.07 6.08 -3.94
N TRP A 176 3.24 5.92 -4.97
CA TRP A 176 3.47 5.01 -6.10
C TRP A 176 4.59 5.45 -7.06
N LEU A 177 5.16 6.64 -6.87
CA LEU A 177 6.32 7.13 -7.61
C LEU A 177 7.61 7.03 -6.81
N TYR A 178 7.55 7.42 -5.53
CA TYR A 178 8.75 7.69 -4.73
C TYR A 178 9.02 6.62 -3.67
N LEU A 179 8.00 5.90 -3.21
CA LEU A 179 8.15 4.84 -2.19
C LEU A 179 8.06 3.45 -2.81
N HIS A 180 7.27 3.33 -3.88
CA HIS A 180 6.98 2.07 -4.55
C HIS A 180 7.21 2.22 -6.06
N PRO A 181 8.03 1.39 -6.73
CA PRO A 181 8.41 1.60 -8.13
C PRO A 181 7.31 1.16 -9.11
N ALA A 182 6.12 1.76 -9.04
CA ALA A 182 4.94 1.29 -9.78
C ALA A 182 5.15 1.28 -11.30
N ILE A 183 5.92 2.23 -11.85
CA ILE A 183 6.28 2.25 -13.28
C ILE A 183 6.91 0.93 -13.70
N THR A 184 7.93 0.49 -12.96
CA THR A 184 8.65 -0.76 -13.24
C THR A 184 7.72 -1.96 -13.11
N ALA A 185 6.84 -1.94 -12.12
CA ALA A 185 5.91 -3.02 -11.87
C ALA A 185 4.84 -3.16 -12.97
N PHE A 186 4.25 -2.05 -13.41
CA PHE A 186 3.31 -2.06 -14.52
C PHE A 186 4.00 -2.40 -15.85
N ASP A 187 5.18 -1.88 -16.13
CA ASP A 187 5.94 -2.25 -17.34
C ASP A 187 6.27 -3.74 -17.36
N SER A 188 6.68 -4.31 -16.21
CA SER A 188 6.97 -5.74 -16.06
C SER A 188 5.72 -6.59 -16.30
N ALA A 189 4.58 -6.22 -15.72
CA ALA A 189 3.32 -6.96 -15.87
C ALA A 189 2.76 -6.88 -17.30
N VAL A 190 2.91 -5.73 -17.98
CA VAL A 190 2.54 -5.62 -19.40
C VAL A 190 3.46 -6.45 -20.28
N ALA A 191 4.77 -6.44 -20.03
CA ALA A 191 5.73 -7.27 -20.75
C ALA A 191 5.47 -8.78 -20.56
N ALA A 192 4.95 -9.18 -19.40
CA ALA A 192 4.53 -10.55 -19.10
C ALA A 192 3.18 -10.94 -19.73
N GLY A 193 2.43 -9.99 -20.30
CA GLY A 193 1.10 -10.21 -20.86
C GLY A 193 -0.02 -10.35 -19.82
N GLU A 194 0.26 -10.01 -18.56
CA GLU A 194 -0.70 -10.06 -17.45
C GLU A 194 -1.58 -8.80 -17.36
N LEU A 195 -1.10 -7.70 -17.95
CA LEU A 195 -1.81 -6.43 -18.10
C LEU A 195 -1.81 -6.00 -19.58
N PRO A 196 -2.91 -5.46 -20.11
CA PRO A 196 -2.86 -4.79 -21.40
C PRO A 196 -2.04 -3.49 -21.29
N PRO A 197 -1.58 -2.91 -22.41
CA PRO A 197 -1.02 -1.56 -22.42
C PRO A 197 -1.97 -0.54 -21.78
N VAL A 198 -1.42 0.32 -20.92
CA VAL A 198 -2.18 1.33 -20.15
C VAL A 198 -1.39 2.61 -20.02
N THR A 199 -2.08 3.70 -19.72
CA THR A 199 -1.44 4.97 -19.38
C THR A 199 -1.66 5.30 -17.91
N LEU A 200 -0.60 5.22 -17.13
CA LEU A 200 -0.61 5.55 -15.71
C LEU A 200 -0.60 7.07 -15.55
N VAL A 201 -1.55 7.59 -14.78
CA VAL A 201 -1.60 8.99 -14.37
C VAL A 201 -1.48 9.02 -12.84
N PHE A 202 -0.36 9.52 -12.35
CA PHE A 202 -0.04 9.57 -10.93
C PHE A 202 -0.58 10.87 -10.33
N LEU A 203 -1.71 10.80 -9.63
CA LEU A 203 -2.37 11.96 -9.03
C LEU A 203 -1.74 12.30 -7.66
N PRO A 204 -1.04 13.45 -7.53
CA PRO A 204 -0.58 13.91 -6.24
C PRO A 204 -1.75 14.50 -5.43
N ALA A 205 -1.77 14.24 -4.12
CA ALA A 205 -2.71 14.85 -3.20
C ALA A 205 -2.00 15.95 -2.38
N LYS A 206 -2.61 17.12 -2.24
CA LYS A 206 -2.06 18.18 -1.36
C LYS A 206 -2.66 18.11 0.03
N ASP A 207 -3.97 18.15 0.09
CA ASP A 207 -4.73 17.89 1.31
C ASP A 207 -5.50 16.59 1.10
N ARG A 208 -4.82 15.46 1.34
CA ARG A 208 -5.34 14.12 1.10
C ARG A 208 -6.70 13.91 1.78
N ALA A 209 -6.86 14.40 3.00
CA ALA A 209 -8.11 14.27 3.73
C ALA A 209 -9.22 15.09 3.07
N ALA A 210 -8.98 16.36 2.74
CA ALA A 210 -9.99 17.19 2.10
C ALA A 210 -10.34 16.72 0.68
N GLU A 211 -9.35 16.27 -0.10
CA GLU A 211 -9.48 15.89 -1.50
C GLU A 211 -10.11 14.48 -1.69
N PHE A 212 -9.81 13.51 -0.82
CA PHE A 212 -10.26 12.11 -1.02
C PHE A 212 -11.52 11.73 -0.25
N THR A 213 -11.94 12.53 0.73
CA THR A 213 -13.26 12.32 1.36
C THR A 213 -14.38 12.73 0.41
N CYS A 214 -15.52 12.02 0.44
CA CYS A 214 -16.65 12.06 -0.49
C CYS A 214 -17.17 13.47 -0.84
N ARG A 215 -16.43 14.17 -1.69
CA ARG A 215 -16.71 15.54 -2.13
C ARG A 215 -16.45 15.66 -3.64
N PRO A 216 -17.23 16.50 -4.34
CA PRO A 216 -17.22 16.51 -5.80
C PRO A 216 -15.98 17.22 -6.39
N GLU A 217 -15.33 18.14 -5.67
CA GLU A 217 -14.38 19.08 -6.26
C GLU A 217 -13.17 18.39 -6.91
N LEU A 218 -12.68 17.29 -6.33
CA LEU A 218 -11.61 16.50 -6.94
C LEU A 218 -12.04 15.93 -8.28
N TRP A 219 -13.21 15.30 -8.33
CA TRP A 219 -13.69 14.59 -9.51
C TRP A 219 -14.15 15.53 -10.61
N GLU A 220 -14.73 16.67 -10.24
CA GLU A 220 -14.98 17.77 -11.18
C GLU A 220 -13.66 18.29 -11.78
N ALA A 221 -12.62 18.47 -10.97
CA ALA A 221 -11.32 18.93 -11.45
C ALA A 221 -10.60 17.86 -12.29
N VAL A 222 -10.77 16.57 -11.96
CA VAL A 222 -10.28 15.46 -12.79
C VAL A 222 -10.94 15.50 -14.17
N ARG A 223 -12.27 15.60 -14.22
CA ARG A 223 -13.07 15.64 -15.46
C ARG A 223 -12.77 16.88 -16.29
N ASP A 224 -12.86 18.06 -15.69
CA ASP A 224 -12.90 19.34 -16.41
C ASP A 224 -11.50 19.91 -16.67
N GLU A 225 -10.48 19.49 -15.90
CA GLU A 225 -9.14 20.07 -15.96
C GLU A 225 -8.07 19.00 -16.25
N LEU A 226 -7.98 17.92 -15.46
CA LEU A 226 -6.86 16.98 -15.56
C LEU A 226 -6.91 16.12 -16.82
N LEU A 227 -8.03 15.46 -17.12
CA LEU A 227 -8.12 14.57 -18.28
C LEU A 227 -7.91 15.29 -19.61
N PRO A 228 -8.43 16.53 -19.83
CA PRO A 228 -8.05 17.34 -20.97
C PRO A 228 -6.54 17.54 -21.09
N LEU A 229 -5.86 17.87 -19.99
CA LEU A 229 -4.40 18.02 -19.98
C LEU A 229 -3.66 16.70 -20.25
N VAL A 230 -4.22 15.55 -19.86
CA VAL A 230 -3.67 14.23 -20.18
C VAL A 230 -3.77 13.96 -21.68
N ALA A 231 -4.92 14.22 -22.29
CA ALA A 231 -5.10 14.12 -23.75
C ALA A 231 -4.16 15.04 -24.54
N GLU A 232 -3.88 16.24 -24.02
CA GLU A 232 -2.96 17.20 -24.65
C GLU A 232 -1.47 16.91 -24.38
N SER A 233 -1.15 15.97 -23.50
CA SER A 233 0.23 15.73 -23.04
C SER A 233 1.17 15.13 -24.09
N GLY A 234 0.62 14.64 -25.22
CA GLY A 234 1.35 13.94 -26.27
C GLY A 234 1.73 12.50 -25.91
N VAL A 235 1.33 12.02 -24.74
CA VAL A 235 1.39 10.60 -24.37
C VAL A 235 0.17 9.88 -24.95
N ASN A 236 0.35 8.69 -25.52
CA ASN A 236 -0.78 7.86 -25.95
C ASN A 236 -1.64 7.52 -24.74
N ALA A 237 -2.84 8.09 -24.63
CA ALA A 237 -3.75 7.89 -23.51
C ALA A 237 -5.19 7.90 -24.03
N ASP A 238 -6.01 6.98 -23.54
CA ASP A 238 -7.45 6.91 -23.79
C ASP A 238 -8.19 7.31 -22.50
N PRO A 239 -8.48 8.62 -22.32
CA PRO A 239 -9.17 9.10 -21.12
C PRO A 239 -10.64 8.71 -21.05
N GLU A 240 -11.25 8.24 -22.15
CA GLU A 240 -12.64 7.74 -22.16
C GLU A 240 -12.75 6.37 -21.47
N ARG A 241 -11.63 5.64 -21.37
CA ARG A 241 -11.53 4.37 -20.66
C ARG A 241 -10.75 4.55 -19.36
N LEU A 242 -11.35 5.26 -18.42
CA LEU A 242 -10.76 5.56 -17.11
C LEU A 242 -10.96 4.42 -16.11
N VAL A 243 -9.86 3.93 -15.56
CA VAL A 243 -9.79 3.13 -14.33
C VAL A 243 -9.28 4.01 -13.20
N VAL A 244 -9.99 4.02 -12.07
CA VAL A 244 -9.49 4.67 -10.86
C VAL A 244 -8.99 3.60 -9.89
N ALA A 245 -7.73 3.71 -9.47
CA ALA A 245 -7.17 2.85 -8.43
C ALA A 245 -6.76 3.68 -7.21
N GLY A 246 -7.20 3.25 -6.03
CA GLY A 246 -6.93 3.97 -4.80
C GLY A 246 -6.98 3.09 -3.56
N GLN A 247 -6.28 3.55 -2.52
CA GLN A 247 -6.14 2.83 -1.26
C GLN A 247 -6.68 3.66 -0.09
N SER A 248 -7.28 3.02 0.91
CA SER A 248 -7.79 3.74 2.09
C SER A 248 -8.80 4.83 1.69
N LEU A 249 -8.57 6.10 2.06
CA LEU A 249 -9.36 7.24 1.58
C LEU A 249 -9.38 7.35 0.05
N GLY A 250 -8.31 6.97 -0.66
CA GLY A 250 -8.32 6.90 -2.11
C GLY A 250 -9.30 5.85 -2.63
N GLY A 251 -9.37 4.68 -1.99
CA GLY A 251 -10.36 3.64 -2.34
C GLY A 251 -11.80 4.11 -2.09
N LEU A 252 -12.03 4.79 -0.98
CA LEU A 252 -13.29 5.48 -0.69
C LEU A 252 -13.64 6.50 -1.81
N SER A 253 -12.69 7.35 -2.17
CA SER A 253 -12.85 8.38 -3.21
C SER A 253 -13.15 7.77 -4.58
N ALA A 254 -12.48 6.67 -4.93
CA ALA A 254 -12.68 5.97 -6.20
C ALA A 254 -14.09 5.40 -6.33
N VAL A 255 -14.61 4.79 -5.26
CA VAL A 255 -16.01 4.30 -5.24
C VAL A 255 -16.99 5.46 -5.24
N TYR A 256 -16.74 6.51 -4.46
CA TYR A 256 -17.55 7.74 -4.51
C TYR A 256 -17.64 8.31 -5.94
N ALA A 257 -16.51 8.38 -6.65
CA ALA A 257 -16.44 8.86 -8.03
C ALA A 257 -17.34 8.03 -8.96
N ALA A 258 -17.29 6.70 -8.84
CA ALA A 258 -18.10 5.81 -9.65
C ALA A 258 -19.61 5.94 -9.36
N LEU A 259 -19.99 6.35 -8.15
CA LEU A 259 -21.40 6.59 -7.79
C LEU A 259 -21.92 7.93 -8.30
N GLU A 260 -21.13 9.00 -8.13
CA GLU A 260 -21.59 10.37 -8.42
C GLU A 260 -21.22 10.86 -9.82
N PHE A 261 -20.24 10.23 -10.48
CA PHE A 261 -19.76 10.55 -11.83
C PHE A 261 -19.69 9.27 -12.70
N PRO A 262 -20.82 8.55 -12.89
CA PRO A 262 -20.84 7.27 -13.60
C PRO A 262 -20.44 7.38 -15.08
N GLU A 263 -20.57 8.56 -15.69
CA GLU A 263 -20.07 8.85 -17.04
C GLU A 263 -18.55 8.97 -17.13
N LEU A 264 -17.89 9.21 -15.98
CA LEU A 264 -16.45 9.40 -15.87
C LEU A 264 -15.76 8.10 -15.44
N VAL A 265 -16.28 7.43 -14.41
CA VAL A 265 -15.62 6.27 -13.77
C VAL A 265 -16.49 5.03 -13.87
N SER A 266 -16.10 4.11 -14.76
CA SER A 266 -16.77 2.81 -14.96
C SER A 266 -15.98 1.61 -14.44
N ARG A 267 -14.73 1.83 -13.99
CA ARG A 267 -13.82 0.78 -13.53
C ARG A 267 -13.04 1.24 -12.31
N VAL A 268 -13.05 0.44 -11.24
CA VAL A 268 -12.41 0.77 -9.97
C VAL A 268 -11.57 -0.40 -9.45
N ALA A 269 -10.36 -0.10 -9.00
CA ALA A 269 -9.55 -0.97 -8.15
C ALA A 269 -9.44 -0.33 -6.75
N CYS A 270 -10.23 -0.81 -5.80
CA CYS A 270 -10.34 -0.25 -4.47
C CYS A 270 -9.65 -1.17 -3.46
N GLN A 271 -8.63 -0.65 -2.77
CA GLN A 271 -7.88 -1.42 -1.76
C GLN A 271 -8.08 -0.82 -0.38
N SER A 272 -8.48 -1.63 0.59
CA SER A 272 -8.69 -1.25 1.99
C SER A 272 -9.53 0.03 2.12
N GLY A 273 -10.60 0.14 1.32
CA GLY A 273 -11.40 1.37 1.23
C GLY A 273 -11.92 1.81 2.59
N SER A 274 -11.77 3.10 2.92
CA SER A 274 -12.18 3.67 4.22
C SER A 274 -13.70 3.82 4.34
N PHE A 275 -14.44 2.73 4.16
CA PHE A 275 -15.91 2.70 4.21
C PHE A 275 -16.47 2.81 5.63
N TRP A 276 -15.66 3.10 6.63
CA TRP A 276 -16.12 3.56 7.95
C TRP A 276 -16.36 5.07 7.98
N TRP A 277 -15.88 5.80 6.96
CA TRP A 277 -15.85 7.25 6.97
C TRP A 277 -17.24 7.88 6.95
N THR A 278 -17.38 8.95 7.74
CA THR A 278 -18.47 9.92 7.73
C THR A 278 -17.90 11.34 7.87
N PRO A 279 -18.66 12.41 7.57
CA PRO A 279 -18.15 13.79 7.60
C PRO A 279 -17.49 14.22 8.91
N ASP A 280 -17.88 13.59 10.03
CA ASP A 280 -17.35 13.86 11.36
C ASP A 280 -16.38 12.79 11.87
N ALA A 281 -16.20 11.66 11.18
CA ALA A 281 -15.39 10.53 11.63
C ALA A 281 -13.96 10.93 12.00
N MET A 282 -13.34 11.82 11.22
CA MET A 282 -11.95 12.28 11.45
C MET A 282 -11.79 13.08 12.74
N ARG A 283 -12.88 13.60 13.32
CA ARG A 283 -12.87 14.36 14.58
C ARG A 283 -13.11 13.48 15.80
N LEU A 284 -13.46 12.21 15.60
CA LEU A 284 -13.77 11.28 16.67
C LEU A 284 -12.50 10.63 17.22
N ALA A 285 -12.53 10.26 18.50
CA ALA A 285 -11.45 9.50 19.14
C ALA A 285 -11.28 8.10 18.51
N ASP A 286 -12.37 7.53 18.00
CA ASP A 286 -12.36 6.29 17.24
C ASP A 286 -13.05 6.48 15.87
N PRO A 287 -12.30 6.88 14.84
CA PRO A 287 -12.86 7.14 13.51
C PRO A 287 -13.50 5.90 12.87
N LEU A 288 -12.97 4.70 13.15
CA LEU A 288 -13.47 3.43 12.60
C LEU A 288 -14.75 2.94 13.29
N GLY A 289 -15.18 3.58 14.37
CA GLY A 289 -16.41 3.22 15.09
C GLY A 289 -17.72 3.69 14.44
N GLY A 290 -17.64 4.23 13.21
CA GLY A 290 -18.80 4.70 12.45
C GLY A 290 -19.77 3.58 12.02
N PRO A 291 -20.89 3.93 11.35
CA PRO A 291 -21.79 2.93 10.79
C PRO A 291 -21.06 2.05 9.74
N LEU A 292 -21.46 0.78 9.67
CA LEU A 292 -20.90 -0.17 8.69
C LEU A 292 -21.14 0.34 7.27
N GLY A 293 -20.07 0.43 6.48
CA GLY A 293 -20.11 0.94 5.10
C GLY A 293 -20.24 2.47 4.95
N GLY A 294 -20.46 3.20 6.06
CA GLY A 294 -20.35 4.66 6.11
C GLY A 294 -21.29 5.35 5.13
N VAL A 295 -20.88 6.54 4.67
CA VAL A 295 -21.67 7.33 3.70
C VAL A 295 -21.88 6.61 2.36
N ILE A 296 -20.97 5.72 1.97
CA ILE A 296 -21.09 4.96 0.72
C ILE A 296 -22.24 3.96 0.82
N ALA A 297 -22.36 3.27 1.96
CA ALA A 297 -23.48 2.38 2.18
C ALA A 297 -24.81 3.12 2.23
N GLU A 298 -24.86 4.28 2.90
CA GLU A 298 -26.04 5.15 2.93
C GLU A 298 -26.48 5.52 1.50
N ARG A 299 -25.54 5.96 0.66
CA ARG A 299 -25.80 6.32 -0.73
C ARG A 299 -26.27 5.14 -1.58
N LEU A 300 -25.65 3.97 -1.42
CA LEU A 300 -26.02 2.75 -2.16
C LEU A 300 -27.44 2.26 -1.83
N LEU A 301 -27.94 2.55 -0.63
CA LEU A 301 -29.30 2.21 -0.23
C LEU A 301 -30.37 3.09 -0.88
N GLU A 302 -30.00 4.21 -1.50
CA GLU A 302 -30.90 5.09 -2.25
C GLU A 302 -31.25 4.56 -3.66
N SER A 303 -30.94 3.29 -3.96
CA SER A 303 -31.27 2.58 -5.22
C SER A 303 -30.56 3.11 -6.46
N VAL A 304 -29.22 3.08 -6.44
CA VAL A 304 -28.36 3.41 -7.59
C VAL A 304 -28.26 2.20 -8.54
N ASP A 305 -28.30 2.43 -9.86
CA ASP A 305 -27.99 1.41 -10.86
C ASP A 305 -26.49 1.44 -11.21
N LEU A 306 -25.78 0.35 -10.89
CA LEU A 306 -24.35 0.18 -11.14
C LEU A 306 -24.06 -0.92 -12.15
N SER A 307 -25.03 -1.31 -12.98
CA SER A 307 -24.88 -2.42 -13.94
C SER A 307 -23.73 -2.23 -14.95
N GLY A 308 -23.33 -0.99 -15.25
CA GLY A 308 -22.18 -0.68 -16.10
C GLY A 308 -20.82 -0.63 -15.37
N LEU A 309 -20.80 -0.76 -14.04
CA LEU A 309 -19.61 -0.59 -13.22
C LEU A 309 -18.91 -1.93 -12.98
N ARG A 310 -17.58 -1.91 -13.05
CA ARG A 310 -16.72 -3.02 -12.63
C ARG A 310 -15.82 -2.61 -11.48
N VAL A 311 -15.93 -3.28 -10.34
CA VAL A 311 -15.14 -2.96 -9.13
C VAL A 311 -14.39 -4.19 -8.65
N ALA A 312 -13.07 -4.06 -8.55
CA ALA A 312 -12.26 -4.98 -7.78
C ALA A 312 -12.02 -4.39 -6.39
N PHE A 313 -12.46 -5.10 -5.37
CA PHE A 313 -12.16 -4.81 -3.98
C PHE A 313 -11.08 -5.75 -3.46
N ASP A 314 -10.16 -5.16 -2.70
CA ASP A 314 -9.19 -5.87 -1.88
C ASP A 314 -9.17 -5.23 -0.50
N VAL A 315 -9.02 -6.01 0.56
CA VAL A 315 -8.72 -5.50 1.91
C VAL A 315 -7.82 -6.52 2.58
N GLY A 316 -6.85 -6.03 3.35
CA GLY A 316 -5.91 -6.88 4.07
C GLY A 316 -6.65 -7.81 5.04
N GLU A 317 -6.27 -9.08 5.05
CA GLU A 317 -6.87 -10.06 5.96
C GLU A 317 -6.53 -9.80 7.43
N HIS A 318 -5.51 -8.98 7.69
CA HIS A 318 -5.12 -8.53 9.04
C HIS A 318 -5.71 -7.15 9.39
N GLU A 319 -6.69 -6.65 8.62
CA GLU A 319 -7.40 -5.39 8.88
C GLU A 319 -8.76 -5.62 9.57
N ASP A 320 -8.75 -6.28 10.73
CA ASP A 320 -9.96 -6.75 11.44
C ASP A 320 -11.05 -5.69 11.61
N ARG A 321 -10.65 -4.44 11.85
CA ARG A 321 -11.58 -3.32 12.05
C ARG A 321 -12.15 -2.75 10.75
N MET A 322 -11.45 -2.91 9.62
CA MET A 322 -11.86 -2.42 8.31
C MET A 322 -12.79 -3.42 7.59
N LEU A 323 -12.57 -4.72 7.84
CA LEU A 323 -13.26 -5.82 7.16
C LEU A 323 -14.79 -5.68 7.18
N PRO A 324 -15.47 -5.46 8.33
CA PRO A 324 -16.92 -5.33 8.36
C PRO A 324 -17.47 -4.18 7.50
N HIS A 325 -16.74 -3.05 7.42
CA HIS A 325 -17.15 -1.92 6.59
C HIS A 325 -16.98 -2.24 5.10
N CYS A 326 -15.89 -2.90 4.73
CA CYS A 326 -15.63 -3.31 3.35
C CYS A 326 -16.66 -4.34 2.88
N GLU A 327 -16.95 -5.36 3.68
CA GLU A 327 -17.91 -6.42 3.34
C GLU A 327 -19.33 -5.88 3.07
N VAL A 328 -19.78 -4.91 3.88
CA VAL A 328 -21.08 -4.26 3.68
C VAL A 328 -21.12 -3.51 2.36
N THR A 329 -20.10 -2.70 2.07
CA THR A 329 -20.01 -1.93 0.83
C THR A 329 -19.88 -2.83 -0.40
N GLU A 330 -19.01 -3.83 -0.36
CA GLU A 330 -18.83 -4.84 -1.41
C GLU A 330 -20.16 -5.53 -1.76
N GLY A 331 -20.92 -5.92 -0.74
CA GLY A 331 -22.23 -6.53 -0.89
C GLY A 331 -23.28 -5.58 -1.48
N LEU A 332 -23.29 -4.31 -1.05
CA LEU A 332 -24.21 -3.30 -1.57
C LEU A 332 -23.91 -2.95 -3.03
N VAL A 333 -22.65 -2.75 -3.39
CA VAL A 333 -22.22 -2.47 -4.78
C VAL A 333 -22.61 -3.62 -5.70
N ARG A 334 -22.42 -4.87 -5.27
CA ARG A 334 -22.88 -6.05 -6.03
C ARG A 334 -24.41 -6.09 -6.16
N ARG A 335 -25.16 -5.79 -5.09
CA ARG A 335 -26.64 -5.75 -5.13
C ARG A 335 -27.18 -4.65 -6.05
N ALA A 336 -26.46 -3.55 -6.17
CA ALA A 336 -26.77 -2.45 -7.10
C ALA A 336 -26.48 -2.79 -8.58
N GLY A 337 -25.96 -3.99 -8.88
CA GLY A 337 -25.80 -4.50 -10.24
C GLY A 337 -24.37 -4.52 -10.77
N ALA A 338 -23.39 -3.98 -10.03
CA ALA A 338 -22.00 -3.94 -10.49
C ALA A 338 -21.38 -5.33 -10.62
N THR A 339 -20.45 -5.46 -11.57
CA THR A 339 -19.56 -6.62 -11.66
C THR A 339 -18.48 -6.48 -10.59
N VAL A 340 -18.50 -7.36 -9.58
CA VAL A 340 -17.64 -7.22 -8.39
C VAL A 340 -16.72 -8.42 -8.19
N ARG A 341 -15.41 -8.16 -8.15
CA ARG A 341 -14.40 -9.08 -7.62
C ARG A 341 -14.03 -8.66 -6.20
N VAL A 342 -13.92 -9.63 -5.30
CA VAL A 342 -13.47 -9.40 -3.92
C VAL A 342 -12.26 -10.28 -3.68
N SER A 343 -11.22 -9.73 -3.05
CA SER A 343 -10.00 -10.43 -2.66
C SER A 343 -9.59 -9.99 -1.26
N ARG A 344 -8.77 -10.83 -0.62
CA ARG A 344 -8.18 -10.58 0.70
C ARG A 344 -6.68 -10.79 0.60
N SER A 345 -5.91 -9.74 0.85
CA SER A 345 -4.46 -9.77 0.72
C SER A 345 -3.77 -10.09 2.04
N ALA A 346 -2.60 -10.72 1.93
CA ALA A 346 -1.71 -11.11 3.01
C ALA A 346 -1.03 -9.89 3.68
N SER A 347 -1.82 -8.95 4.21
CA SER A 347 -1.34 -7.68 4.77
C SER A 347 -2.31 -7.08 5.77
N GLY A 348 -1.82 -6.11 6.54
CA GLY A 348 -2.66 -5.10 7.17
C GLY A 348 -2.92 -3.91 6.25
N HIS A 349 -3.22 -2.75 6.84
CA HIS A 349 -3.45 -1.47 6.15
C HIS A 349 -2.14 -0.83 5.63
N ASP A 350 -1.47 -1.51 4.70
CA ASP A 350 -0.08 -1.22 4.31
C ASP A 350 0.11 -1.22 2.78
N ARG A 351 0.85 -0.22 2.29
CA ARG A 351 1.23 -0.10 0.87
C ARG A 351 2.00 -1.29 0.34
N ALA A 352 2.86 -1.90 1.16
CA ALA A 352 3.58 -3.13 0.78
C ALA A 352 2.61 -4.28 0.47
N GLY A 353 1.49 -4.36 1.19
CA GLY A 353 0.40 -5.29 0.92
C GLY A 353 -0.35 -4.97 -0.38
N TRP A 354 -0.66 -3.70 -0.60
CA TRP A 354 -1.44 -3.23 -1.74
C TRP A 354 -0.75 -3.44 -3.10
N ARG A 355 0.58 -3.48 -3.16
CA ARG A 355 1.38 -3.66 -4.40
C ARG A 355 0.83 -4.75 -5.34
N HIS A 356 0.67 -5.98 -4.85
CA HIS A 356 0.25 -7.08 -5.72
C HIS A 356 -1.22 -6.95 -6.17
N ALA A 357 -2.10 -6.61 -5.24
CA ALA A 357 -3.51 -6.41 -5.53
C ALA A 357 -3.71 -5.28 -6.55
N LEU A 358 -2.89 -4.21 -6.54
CA LEU A 358 -2.99 -3.11 -7.50
C LEU A 358 -2.87 -3.61 -8.96
N LEU A 359 -1.85 -4.39 -9.29
CA LEU A 359 -1.67 -4.91 -10.67
C LEU A 359 -2.78 -5.88 -11.05
N ARG A 360 -3.06 -6.85 -10.17
CA ARG A 360 -4.09 -7.89 -10.37
C ARG A 360 -5.47 -7.26 -10.61
N ASP A 361 -5.84 -6.30 -9.79
CA ASP A 361 -7.19 -5.73 -9.76
C ASP A 361 -7.40 -4.71 -10.87
N VAL A 362 -6.37 -3.93 -11.22
CA VAL A 362 -6.40 -3.11 -12.44
C VAL A 362 -6.53 -3.99 -13.67
N GLY A 363 -5.79 -5.10 -13.76
CA GLY A 363 -5.87 -6.01 -14.90
C GLY A 363 -7.23 -6.68 -15.04
N TRP A 364 -7.79 -7.15 -13.92
CA TRP A 364 -9.15 -7.68 -13.92
C TRP A 364 -10.20 -6.61 -14.26
N ALA A 365 -10.02 -5.39 -13.76
CA ALA A 365 -10.94 -4.28 -14.01
C ALA A 365 -10.90 -3.82 -15.46
N LEU A 366 -9.77 -3.96 -16.17
CA LEU A 366 -9.62 -3.64 -17.59
C LEU A 366 -10.16 -4.72 -18.53
N GLY A 367 -10.42 -5.93 -18.03
CA GLY A 367 -11.00 -7.02 -18.80
C GLY A 367 -12.40 -6.69 -19.36
N GLU A 368 -12.79 -7.46 -20.38
CA GLU A 368 -14.14 -7.41 -20.98
C GLU A 368 -15.22 -7.85 -19.99
#